data_AF-A0AB74TXL2-F1
#
_entry.id   AF-A0AB74TXL2-F1
#
_cell.length_a   1.000
_cell.length_b   1.000
_cell.length_c   1.000
_cell.angle_alpha   90.00
_cell.angle_beta   90.00
_cell.angle_gamma   90.00
#
_symmetry.space_group_name_H-M   'P 1'
#
loop_
_entity.id
_entity.type
_entity.pdbx_description
1 polymer ?
#
loop_
_entity_poly.entity_id
_entity_poly.type
_entity_poly.pdbx_seq_one_letter_code
_entity_poly.pdbx_strand_id
1 'polypeptide(L)'
;MSKIIIMIWVFVLGSIGYNTLPEIMQFVTLPFKIPITFDWIGAILGGVIGYLAGLFTHKPIERSLNKVTHIFSKLQLSYLLFGSIGLVFGLIISWLISFSLQSFNIPIISNYLPFVIAALLGYLGFYVGSSRHRELTAIFRSQQEHTNIVDKEVTEGFYKYKILDTSTIIDGRILDVVRTGFMEGTLVVSKHVLRELQHIADSADSLKRTRGRRGLDILNELQSDEAIQVEMNDQDLHETEEVDLKLLHLAKELHGVVITNDFNLNKVAQFQNVKVLNVNELASVMQPAVIPGEQMKVNIVKKGTEHDQGVAYLDDGTMVVVEGGQRHIGSSQHVVVTSSLQTNSGRMIFAKLVTNQKSLDHKGYHD
;
A
#
# COMPACT_ATOMS: atom_id res chain seq x y z
N MET A 1 -16.49 -4.32 32.29
CA MET A 1 -15.39 -4.32 33.28
C MET A 1 -15.89 -4.23 34.73
N SER A 2 -17.03 -3.60 34.98
CA SER A 2 -17.61 -3.37 36.31
C SER A 2 -17.74 -4.64 37.16
N LYS A 3 -18.27 -5.74 36.59
CA LYS A 3 -18.34 -7.04 37.30
C LYS A 3 -16.98 -7.58 37.71
N ILE A 4 -15.94 -7.39 36.89
CA ILE A 4 -14.57 -7.84 37.19
C ILE A 4 -13.96 -7.01 38.32
N ILE A 5 -14.13 -5.69 38.30
CA ILE A 5 -13.62 -4.78 39.35
C ILE A 5 -14.29 -5.10 40.70
N ILE A 6 -15.60 -5.31 40.70
CA ILE A 6 -16.34 -5.68 41.92
C ILE A 6 -15.85 -7.04 42.45
N MET A 7 -15.63 -8.01 41.56
CA MET A 7 -15.12 -9.34 41.95
C MET A 7 -13.70 -9.27 42.53
N ILE A 8 -12.82 -8.42 41.98
CA ILE A 8 -11.47 -8.18 42.54
C ILE A 8 -11.57 -7.61 43.96
N TRP A 9 -12.44 -6.61 44.19
CA TRP A 9 -12.62 -6.05 45.52
C TRP A 9 -13.17 -7.04 46.54
N VAL A 10 -14.14 -7.87 46.14
CA VAL A 10 -14.69 -8.95 46.98
C VAL A 10 -13.58 -9.95 47.36
N PHE A 11 -12.72 -10.32 46.41
CA PHE A 11 -11.65 -11.29 46.67
C PHE A 11 -10.54 -10.72 47.55
N VAL A 12 -10.11 -9.48 47.28
CA VAL A 12 -9.05 -8.79 48.06
C VAL A 12 -9.52 -8.54 49.49
N LEU A 13 -10.70 -7.94 49.68
CA LEU A 13 -11.20 -7.62 51.02
C LEU A 13 -11.73 -8.84 51.77
N GLY A 14 -12.24 -9.85 51.06
CA GLY A 14 -12.55 -11.15 51.65
C GLY A 14 -11.30 -11.86 52.17
N SER A 15 -10.20 -11.84 51.42
CA SER A 15 -8.91 -12.41 51.84
C SER A 15 -8.29 -11.64 53.01
N ILE A 16 -8.34 -10.31 53.00
CA ILE A 16 -7.91 -9.48 54.13
C ILE A 16 -8.78 -9.78 55.37
N GLY A 17 -10.10 -9.86 55.21
CA GLY A 17 -11.03 -10.16 56.30
C GLY A 17 -10.81 -11.54 56.91
N TYR A 18 -10.51 -12.55 56.09
CA TYR A 18 -10.16 -13.90 56.56
C TYR A 18 -8.91 -13.91 57.45
N ASN A 19 -7.86 -13.17 57.06
CA ASN A 19 -6.58 -13.19 57.79
C ASN A 19 -6.56 -12.24 59.00
N THR A 20 -7.27 -11.11 58.95
CA THR A 20 -7.15 -10.06 59.98
C THR A 20 -8.23 -10.11 61.05
N LEU A 21 -9.44 -10.63 60.74
CA LEU A 21 -10.54 -10.68 61.72
C LEU A 21 -10.19 -11.54 62.96
N PRO A 22 -9.50 -12.69 62.84
CA PRO A 22 -9.13 -13.49 64.00
C PRO A 22 -8.19 -12.75 64.97
N GLU A 23 -7.21 -11.99 64.45
CA GLU A 23 -6.29 -11.18 65.27
C GLU A 23 -7.03 -10.06 66.02
N ILE A 24 -7.96 -9.39 65.34
CA ILE A 24 -8.80 -8.34 65.93
C ILE A 24 -9.74 -8.92 67.00
N MET A 25 -10.36 -10.06 66.72
CA MET A 25 -11.27 -10.72 67.66
C MET A 25 -10.53 -11.26 68.89
N GLN A 26 -9.30 -11.76 68.74
CA GLN A 26 -8.47 -12.16 69.88
C GLN A 26 -8.13 -10.97 70.78
N PHE A 27 -7.83 -9.80 70.21
CA PHE A 27 -7.60 -8.58 70.99
C PHE A 27 -8.85 -8.09 71.74
N VAL A 28 -10.04 -8.24 71.16
CA VAL A 28 -11.32 -7.79 71.75
C VAL A 28 -11.89 -8.79 72.77
N THR A 29 -11.68 -10.10 72.59
CA THR A 29 -12.26 -11.18 73.42
C THR A 29 -11.45 -11.54 74.67
N LEU A 30 -10.30 -10.88 74.89
CA LEU A 30 -9.44 -11.01 76.08
C LEU A 30 -10.17 -11.01 77.45
N PRO A 31 -11.32 -10.30 77.67
CA PRO A 31 -12.02 -10.34 78.96
C PRO A 31 -12.98 -11.52 79.16
N PHE A 32 -13.40 -12.25 78.11
CA PHE A 32 -14.53 -13.20 78.21
C PHE A 32 -14.20 -14.68 77.95
N LYS A 33 -12.97 -15.03 77.53
CA LYS A 33 -12.50 -16.44 77.31
C LYS A 33 -13.47 -17.30 76.47
N ILE A 34 -14.08 -16.75 75.42
CA ILE A 34 -14.91 -17.51 74.48
C ILE A 34 -14.08 -17.78 73.21
N PRO A 35 -13.77 -19.04 72.85
CA PRO A 35 -12.97 -19.36 71.68
C PRO A 35 -13.87 -19.41 70.45
N ILE A 36 -14.26 -18.24 69.94
CA ILE A 36 -14.97 -18.13 68.67
C ILE A 36 -14.06 -17.42 67.67
N THR A 37 -13.25 -18.20 66.96
CA THR A 37 -12.52 -17.74 65.76
C THR A 37 -13.18 -18.38 64.55
N PHE A 38 -14.28 -17.80 64.08
CA PHE A 38 -14.90 -18.23 62.83
C PHE A 38 -14.29 -17.44 61.67
N ASP A 39 -13.17 -17.93 61.13
CA ASP A 39 -12.41 -17.27 60.06
C ASP A 39 -13.27 -17.03 58.81
N TRP A 40 -14.24 -17.92 58.56
CA TRP A 40 -15.21 -17.80 57.48
C TRP A 40 -16.16 -16.59 57.65
N ILE A 41 -16.44 -16.15 58.88
CA ILE A 41 -17.22 -14.92 59.14
C ILE A 41 -16.44 -13.69 58.70
N GLY A 42 -15.12 -13.68 58.91
CA GLY A 42 -14.22 -12.63 58.42
C GLY A 42 -14.17 -12.55 56.91
N ALA A 43 -14.14 -13.70 56.24
CA ALA A 43 -14.24 -13.76 54.78
C ALA A 43 -15.58 -13.22 54.26
N ILE A 44 -16.71 -13.57 54.89
CA ILE A 44 -18.04 -13.09 54.49
C ILE A 44 -18.16 -11.57 54.73
N LEU A 45 -17.78 -11.08 55.91
CA LEU A 45 -17.81 -9.64 56.22
C LEU A 45 -16.91 -8.85 55.27
N GLY A 46 -15.68 -9.31 55.06
CA GLY A 46 -14.74 -8.71 54.11
C GLY A 46 -15.26 -8.74 52.67
N GLY A 47 -15.92 -9.83 52.26
CA GLY A 47 -16.55 -9.96 50.95
C GLY A 47 -17.73 -9.00 50.76
N VAL A 48 -18.59 -8.82 51.77
CA VAL A 48 -19.71 -7.87 51.74
C VAL A 48 -19.20 -6.43 51.68
N ILE A 49 -18.19 -6.08 52.49
CA ILE A 49 -17.52 -4.78 52.45
C ILE A 49 -16.88 -4.56 51.07
N GLY A 50 -16.22 -5.58 50.51
CA GLY A 50 -15.63 -5.54 49.18
C GLY A 50 -16.65 -5.38 48.06
N TYR A 51 -17.81 -6.01 48.17
CA TYR A 51 -18.91 -5.83 47.22
C TYR A 51 -19.42 -4.38 47.23
N LEU A 52 -19.63 -3.81 48.42
CA LEU A 52 -20.02 -2.41 48.58
C LEU A 52 -18.95 -1.45 48.05
N ALA A 53 -17.69 -1.65 48.42
CA ALA A 53 -16.56 -0.85 47.93
C ALA A 53 -16.45 -0.91 46.39
N GLY A 54 -16.62 -2.09 45.80
CA GLY A 54 -16.65 -2.27 44.34
C GLY A 54 -17.80 -1.51 43.66
N LEU A 55 -19.00 -1.49 44.25
CA LEU A 55 -20.14 -0.74 43.72
C LEU A 55 -19.87 0.77 43.67
N PHE A 56 -19.14 1.33 44.63
CA PHE A 56 -18.79 2.76 44.61
C PHE A 56 -17.60 3.06 43.68
N THR A 57 -16.61 2.18 43.63
CA THR A 57 -15.33 2.45 42.96
C THR A 57 -15.29 2.02 41.49
N HIS A 58 -16.19 1.15 41.01
CA HIS A 58 -16.10 0.68 39.62
C HIS A 58 -16.25 1.80 38.59
N LYS A 59 -17.17 2.76 38.79
CA LYS A 59 -17.39 3.86 37.84
C LYS A 59 -16.16 4.77 37.66
N PRO A 60 -15.51 5.29 38.74
CA PRO A 60 -14.31 6.09 38.57
C PRO A 60 -13.14 5.29 37.99
N ILE A 61 -12.98 4.02 38.38
CA ILE A 61 -11.91 3.15 37.86
C ILE A 61 -12.10 2.92 36.36
N GLU A 62 -13.31 2.59 35.90
CA GLU A 62 -13.61 2.40 34.48
C GLU A 62 -13.37 3.67 33.67
N ARG A 63 -13.75 4.85 34.18
CA ARG A 63 -13.47 6.12 33.51
C ARG A 63 -11.97 6.38 33.37
N SER A 64 -11.18 6.10 34.40
CA SER A 64 -9.73 6.26 34.36
C SER A 64 -9.07 5.27 33.40
N LEU A 65 -9.47 3.99 33.44
CA LEU A 65 -8.97 2.97 32.51
C LEU A 65 -9.32 3.30 31.05
N ASN A 66 -10.53 3.82 30.80
CA ASN A 66 -10.94 4.25 29.47
C ASN A 66 -10.16 5.48 28.99
N LYS A 67 -9.84 6.44 29.88
CA LYS A 67 -8.97 7.58 29.53
C LYS A 67 -7.56 7.11 29.18
N VAL A 68 -6.99 6.21 29.97
CA VAL A 68 -5.65 5.65 29.73
C VAL A 68 -5.65 4.89 28.40
N THR A 69 -6.56 3.95 28.20
CA THR A 69 -6.65 3.18 26.94
C THR A 69 -6.87 4.08 25.73
N HIS A 70 -7.67 5.15 25.84
CA HIS A 70 -7.84 6.12 24.75
C HIS A 70 -6.55 6.90 24.44
N ILE A 71 -5.79 7.30 25.47
CA ILE A 71 -4.48 7.93 25.28
C ILE A 71 -3.51 6.97 24.59
N PHE A 72 -3.41 5.73 25.07
CA PHE A 72 -2.53 4.71 24.49
C PHE A 72 -2.93 4.34 23.06
N SER A 73 -4.23 4.35 22.72
CA SER A 73 -4.71 4.05 21.37
C SER A 73 -4.32 5.11 20.32
N LYS A 74 -3.99 6.33 20.76
CA LYS A 74 -3.51 7.40 19.88
C LYS A 74 -2.00 7.44 19.73
N LEU A 75 -1.26 6.66 20.53
CA LEU A 75 0.19 6.58 20.45
C LEU A 75 0.61 5.57 19.38
N GLN A 76 1.63 5.94 18.61
CA GLN A 76 2.23 5.01 17.65
C GLN A 76 2.88 3.84 18.41
N LEU A 77 2.79 2.63 17.88
CA LEU A 77 3.38 1.44 18.50
C LEU A 77 4.90 1.59 18.73
N SER A 78 5.59 2.28 17.82
CA SER A 78 7.01 2.63 17.94
C SER A 78 7.30 3.46 19.20
N TYR A 79 6.47 4.46 19.51
CA TYR A 79 6.63 5.30 20.69
C TYR A 79 6.62 4.47 21.98
N LEU A 80 5.70 3.50 22.08
CA LEU A 80 5.57 2.61 23.24
C LEU A 80 6.74 1.63 23.35
N LEU A 81 7.15 1.01 22.23
CA LEU A 81 8.24 0.05 22.21
C LEU A 81 9.58 0.68 22.58
N PHE A 82 9.97 1.76 21.88
CA PHE A 82 11.25 2.42 22.14
C PHE A 82 11.26 3.14 23.49
N GLY A 83 10.13 3.70 23.94
CA GLY A 83 9.98 4.23 25.30
C GLY A 83 10.19 3.15 26.36
N SER A 84 9.61 1.95 26.18
CA SER A 84 9.77 0.83 27.11
C SER A 84 11.21 0.31 27.15
N ILE A 85 11.85 0.17 25.98
CA ILE A 85 13.27 -0.21 25.89
C ILE A 85 14.14 0.81 26.63
N GLY A 86 13.92 2.10 26.36
CA GLY A 86 14.65 3.18 27.03
C GLY A 86 14.46 3.20 28.55
N LEU A 87 13.23 2.94 29.03
CA LEU A 87 12.93 2.80 30.46
C LEU A 87 13.74 1.66 31.08
N VAL A 88 13.72 0.48 30.46
CA VAL A 88 14.46 -0.70 30.95
C VAL A 88 15.96 -0.41 31.01
N PHE A 89 16.52 0.20 29.96
CA PHE A 89 17.93 0.62 29.96
C PHE A 89 18.24 1.63 31.09
N GLY A 90 17.38 2.63 31.29
CA GLY A 90 17.53 3.60 32.37
C GLY A 90 17.52 2.96 33.76
N LEU A 91 16.65 1.98 33.98
CA LEU A 91 16.59 1.21 35.23
C LEU A 91 17.82 0.32 35.44
N ILE A 92 18.34 -0.31 34.37
CA ILE A 92 19.58 -1.10 34.45
C ILE A 92 20.77 -0.22 34.86
N ILE A 93 20.90 0.96 34.24
CA ILE A 93 21.95 1.93 34.61
C ILE A 93 21.77 2.39 36.06
N SER A 94 20.54 2.68 36.47
CA SER A 94 20.26 3.04 37.86
C SER A 94 20.64 1.94 38.85
N TRP A 95 20.33 0.68 38.51
CA TRP A 95 20.66 -0.45 39.35
C TRP A 95 22.17 -0.61 39.51
N LEU A 96 22.94 -0.39 38.43
CA LEU A 96 24.40 -0.42 38.47
C LEU A 96 24.98 0.68 39.38
N ILE A 97 24.45 1.91 39.29
CA ILE A 97 24.85 3.04 40.15
C ILE A 97 24.50 2.77 41.61
N SER A 98 23.37 2.08 41.87
CA SER A 98 22.91 1.77 43.23
C SER A 98 23.92 0.91 44.00
N PHE A 99 24.65 0.02 43.33
CA PHE A 99 25.69 -0.80 43.94
C PHE A 99 26.85 0.05 44.51
N SER A 100 27.29 1.06 43.77
CA SER A 100 28.30 2.01 44.27
C SER A 100 27.76 2.88 45.41
N LEU A 101 26.50 3.32 45.33
CA LEU A 101 25.91 4.16 46.38
C LEU A 101 25.77 3.46 47.72
N GLN A 102 25.41 2.17 47.70
CA GLN A 102 25.30 1.37 48.91
C GLN A 102 26.67 1.14 49.58
N SER A 103 27.76 1.19 48.82
CA SER A 103 29.12 1.00 49.32
C SER A 103 29.63 2.18 50.18
N PHE A 104 29.01 3.37 50.12
CA PHE A 104 29.41 4.54 50.92
C PHE A 104 28.91 4.49 52.37
N ASN A 105 28.04 3.53 52.73
CA ASN A 105 27.57 3.28 54.11
C ASN A 105 26.94 4.49 54.84
N ILE A 106 26.49 5.51 54.10
CA ILE A 106 25.76 6.69 54.64
C ILE A 106 24.26 6.38 54.60
N PRO A 107 23.54 6.30 55.74
CA PRO A 107 22.17 5.75 55.81
C PRO A 107 21.14 6.43 54.89
N ILE A 108 21.26 7.74 54.67
CA ILE A 108 20.33 8.50 53.80
C ILE A 108 20.62 8.21 52.32
N ILE A 109 21.91 8.15 51.97
CA ILE A 109 22.38 7.94 50.60
C ILE A 109 22.20 6.49 50.18
N SER A 110 22.40 5.52 51.07
CA SER A 110 22.27 4.10 50.74
C SER A 110 20.81 3.65 50.60
N ASN A 111 19.90 4.23 51.40
CA ASN A 111 18.54 3.71 51.52
C ASN A 111 17.51 4.47 50.67
N TYR A 112 17.68 5.77 50.42
CA TYR A 112 16.66 6.57 49.73
C TYR A 112 17.11 7.06 48.35
N LEU A 113 18.39 7.42 48.20
CA LEU A 113 18.91 7.97 46.94
C LEU A 113 18.80 7.00 45.74
N PRO A 114 18.97 5.66 45.88
CA PRO A 114 18.79 4.72 44.78
C PRO A 114 17.39 4.78 44.15
N PHE A 115 16.35 4.96 44.96
CA PHE A 115 14.97 5.06 44.46
C PHE A 115 14.75 6.35 43.68
N VAL A 116 15.33 7.47 44.16
CA VAL A 116 15.26 8.76 43.47
C VAL A 116 15.99 8.67 42.12
N ILE A 117 17.18 8.06 42.10
CA ILE A 117 17.97 7.86 40.89
C ILE A 117 17.24 6.91 39.91
N ALA A 118 16.59 5.86 40.40
CA ALA A 118 15.81 4.94 39.57
C ALA A 118 14.62 5.63 38.91
N ALA A 119 13.88 6.45 39.65
CA ALA A 119 12.78 7.22 39.10
C ALA A 119 13.27 8.22 38.03
N LEU A 120 14.38 8.92 38.31
CA LEU A 120 14.93 9.94 37.42
C LEU A 120 15.50 9.31 36.13
N LEU A 121 16.33 8.28 36.25
CA LEU A 121 16.91 7.58 35.10
C LEU A 121 15.88 6.77 34.31
N GLY A 122 14.89 6.17 34.96
CA GLY A 122 13.78 5.50 34.29
C GLY A 122 12.96 6.49 33.44
N TYR A 123 12.65 7.67 34.00
CA TYR A 123 11.95 8.74 33.28
C TYR A 123 12.78 9.28 32.10
N LEU A 124 14.07 9.57 32.32
CA LEU A 124 14.96 10.04 31.25
C LEU A 124 15.12 8.98 30.14
N GLY A 125 15.26 7.71 30.51
CA GLY A 125 15.33 6.60 29.57
C GLY A 125 14.07 6.50 28.72
N PHE A 126 12.89 6.57 29.34
CA PHE A 126 11.61 6.60 28.62
C PHE A 126 11.50 7.82 27.70
N TYR A 127 11.85 9.01 28.19
CA TYR A 127 11.80 10.26 27.42
C TYR A 127 12.71 10.21 26.19
N VAL A 128 13.96 9.76 26.35
CA VAL A 128 14.92 9.63 25.24
C VAL A 128 14.46 8.57 24.24
N GLY A 129 14.07 7.38 24.72
CA GLY A 129 13.60 6.30 23.85
C GLY A 129 12.35 6.67 23.05
N SER A 130 11.42 7.38 23.68
CA SER A 130 10.17 7.78 23.03
C SER A 130 10.31 9.03 22.15
N SER A 131 11.17 9.99 22.49
CA SER A 131 11.41 11.20 21.68
C SER A 131 12.17 10.91 20.38
N ARG A 132 13.11 9.97 20.40
CA ARG A 132 13.95 9.61 19.23
C ARG A 132 13.51 8.34 18.51
N HIS A 133 12.27 7.88 18.71
CA HIS A 133 11.76 6.64 18.13
C HIS A 133 11.91 6.58 16.59
N ARG A 134 11.79 7.71 15.87
CA ARG A 134 11.97 7.76 14.40
C ARG A 134 13.42 7.53 13.97
N GLU A 135 14.37 8.16 14.67
CA GLU A 135 15.82 8.00 14.44
C GLU A 135 16.27 6.57 14.79
N LEU A 136 15.81 6.04 15.92
CA LEU A 136 16.11 4.67 16.36
C LEU A 136 15.56 3.63 15.38
N THR A 137 14.37 3.85 14.84
CA THR A 137 13.80 2.98 13.79
C THR A 137 14.64 3.03 12.51
N ALA A 138 15.18 4.20 12.14
CA ALA A 138 16.02 4.35 10.96
C ALA A 138 17.36 3.59 11.09
N ILE A 139 17.96 3.60 12.28
CA ILE A 139 19.20 2.84 12.58
C ILE A 139 18.94 1.32 12.52
N PHE A 140 17.85 0.85 13.13
CA PHE A 140 17.47 -0.57 13.05
C PHE A 140 17.15 -1.01 11.60
N ARG A 141 16.53 -0.14 10.80
CA ARG A 141 16.27 -0.40 9.37
C ARG A 141 17.56 -0.44 8.54
N SER A 142 18.49 0.48 8.79
CA SER A 142 19.81 0.53 8.14
C SER A 142 20.63 -0.74 8.41
N GLN A 143 20.50 -1.34 9.60
CA GLN A 143 21.24 -2.55 9.95
C GLN A 143 20.61 -3.83 9.37
N GLN A 144 19.32 -3.79 9.00
CA GLN A 144 18.62 -4.88 8.32
C GLN A 144 18.79 -4.83 6.78
N GLU A 145 19.02 -3.64 6.21
CA GLU A 145 19.26 -3.41 4.78
C GLU A 145 20.58 -4.02 4.26
N HIS A 146 21.56 -4.32 5.12
CA HIS A 146 22.78 -5.02 4.68
C HIS A 146 22.62 -6.54 4.49
N THR A 147 21.48 -7.13 4.83
CA THR A 147 21.26 -8.59 4.70
C THR A 147 20.14 -9.00 3.75
N ASN A 148 19.28 -8.08 3.35
CA ASN A 148 18.21 -8.34 2.38
C ASN A 148 18.27 -7.32 1.23
N ILE A 149 19.16 -7.59 0.28
CA ILE A 149 18.96 -7.14 -1.09
C ILE A 149 17.83 -8.03 -1.63
N VAL A 150 16.80 -7.41 -2.20
CA VAL A 150 15.51 -7.98 -2.68
C VAL A 150 14.36 -7.80 -1.68
N ASP A 151 13.34 -7.07 -2.15
CA ASP A 151 11.99 -6.91 -1.63
C ASP A 151 11.79 -6.10 -0.34
N LYS A 152 11.93 -4.78 -0.46
CA LYS A 152 11.08 -3.87 0.31
C LYS A 152 9.74 -3.83 -0.41
N GLU A 153 8.72 -4.42 0.21
CA GLU A 153 7.34 -4.46 -0.27
C GLU A 153 6.89 -3.07 -0.76
N VAL A 154 6.97 -2.89 -2.08
CA VAL A 154 5.96 -2.16 -2.84
C VAL A 154 4.65 -2.73 -2.34
N THR A 155 3.85 -1.91 -1.64
CA THR A 155 2.49 -2.30 -1.25
C THR A 155 1.84 -2.82 -2.52
N GLU A 156 1.51 -4.12 -2.56
CA GLU A 156 1.26 -4.89 -3.79
C GLU A 156 0.56 -4.04 -4.86
N GLY A 157 1.32 -3.58 -5.88
CA GLY A 157 0.81 -2.80 -7.01
C GLY A 157 1.05 -1.29 -7.03
N PHE A 158 1.45 -0.63 -5.92
CA PHE A 158 1.68 0.83 -5.91
C PHE A 158 3.17 1.20 -6.03
N TYR A 159 3.55 1.65 -7.24
CA TYR A 159 4.89 2.22 -7.48
C TYR A 159 4.83 3.74 -7.46
N LYS A 160 5.40 4.34 -6.41
CA LYS A 160 5.41 5.79 -6.21
C LYS A 160 6.07 6.53 -7.38
N TYR A 161 7.22 6.04 -7.86
CA TYR A 161 8.00 6.70 -8.91
C TYR A 161 7.84 6.00 -10.25
N LYS A 162 7.63 6.78 -11.30
CA LYS A 162 7.44 6.31 -12.68
C LYS A 162 8.41 7.03 -13.60
N ILE A 163 9.45 6.33 -14.01
CA ILE A 163 10.55 6.85 -14.80
C ILE A 163 10.12 6.87 -16.27
N LEU A 164 10.11 8.06 -16.88
CA LEU A 164 9.71 8.23 -18.28
C LEU A 164 10.91 8.03 -19.22
N ASP A 165 10.70 7.23 -20.26
CA ASP A 165 11.61 7.07 -21.39
C ASP A 165 11.29 8.08 -22.51
N THR A 166 12.30 8.45 -23.29
CA THR A 166 12.24 9.31 -24.48
C THR A 166 11.16 8.83 -25.47
N SER A 167 11.08 7.51 -25.70
CA SER A 167 10.10 6.93 -26.64
C SER A 167 8.64 7.17 -26.23
N THR A 168 8.36 7.12 -24.93
CA THR A 168 7.04 7.39 -24.35
C THR A 168 6.66 8.86 -24.48
N ILE A 169 7.63 9.75 -24.19
CA ILE A 169 7.40 11.20 -24.22
C ILE A 169 7.12 11.67 -25.65
N ILE A 170 7.87 11.19 -26.64
CA ILE A 170 7.67 11.55 -28.06
C ILE A 170 6.30 11.09 -28.58
N ASP A 171 5.84 9.91 -28.17
CA ASP A 171 4.53 9.37 -28.55
C ASP A 171 3.37 10.21 -27.97
N GLY A 172 3.53 10.71 -26.74
CA GLY A 172 2.66 11.71 -26.13
C GLY A 172 1.37 11.17 -25.50
N ARG A 173 0.92 9.94 -25.82
CA ARG A 173 -0.30 9.35 -25.21
C ARG A 173 -0.20 9.20 -23.69
N ILE A 174 1.01 9.21 -23.14
CA ILE A 174 1.23 9.19 -21.70
C ILE A 174 0.56 10.37 -20.99
N LEU A 175 0.53 11.54 -21.62
CA LEU A 175 -0.12 12.72 -21.07
C LEU A 175 -1.62 12.49 -20.86
N ASP A 176 -2.30 11.93 -21.88
CA ASP A 176 -3.72 11.61 -21.79
C ASP A 176 -4.00 10.55 -20.72
N VAL A 177 -3.15 9.51 -20.66
CA VAL A 177 -3.26 8.44 -19.65
C VAL A 177 -3.12 9.01 -18.24
N VAL A 178 -2.18 9.91 -18.00
CA VAL A 178 -1.99 10.52 -16.68
C VAL A 178 -3.17 11.44 -16.33
N ARG A 179 -3.65 12.26 -17.27
CA ARG A 179 -4.81 13.14 -17.07
C ARG A 179 -6.10 12.40 -16.74
N THR A 180 -6.27 11.17 -17.25
CA THR A 180 -7.44 10.35 -16.92
C THR A 180 -7.44 9.82 -15.49
N GLY A 181 -6.32 9.93 -14.75
CA GLY A 181 -6.17 9.43 -13.39
C GLY A 181 -5.86 7.94 -13.29
N PHE A 182 -5.68 7.23 -14.41
CA PHE A 182 -5.29 5.81 -14.42
C PHE A 182 -3.83 5.58 -14.00
N MET A 183 -3.02 6.64 -13.93
CA MET A 183 -1.62 6.58 -13.54
C MET A 183 -1.35 7.50 -12.35
N GLU A 184 -1.22 6.91 -11.17
CA GLU A 184 -0.94 7.61 -9.91
C GLU A 184 0.56 7.78 -9.66
N GLY A 185 0.96 8.61 -8.70
CA GLY A 185 2.36 8.76 -8.28
C GLY A 185 3.10 9.90 -8.99
N THR A 186 4.43 9.89 -8.87
CA THR A 186 5.31 10.95 -9.37
C THR A 186 6.01 10.48 -10.64
N LEU A 187 5.86 11.26 -11.72
CA LEU A 187 6.60 11.05 -12.96
C LEU A 187 8.02 11.59 -12.78
N VAL A 188 9.02 10.74 -13.05
CA VAL A 188 10.43 11.11 -12.94
C VAL A 188 11.01 11.19 -14.34
N VAL A 189 11.60 12.34 -14.67
CA VAL A 189 12.35 12.52 -15.92
C VAL A 189 13.82 12.68 -15.59
N SER A 190 14.66 11.79 -16.14
CA SER A 190 16.11 11.94 -16.01
C SER A 190 16.61 13.04 -16.93
N LYS A 191 17.63 13.79 -16.49
CA LYS A 191 18.37 14.73 -17.35
C LYS A 191 18.88 14.10 -18.65
N HIS A 192 19.15 12.79 -18.67
CA HIS A 192 19.62 12.08 -19.87
C HIS A 192 18.55 12.02 -20.95
N VAL A 193 17.29 11.78 -20.57
CA VAL A 193 16.14 11.81 -21.47
C VAL A 193 15.93 13.22 -22.02
N LEU A 194 16.07 14.24 -21.17
CA LEU A 194 15.99 15.63 -21.62
C LEU A 194 17.07 15.98 -22.65
N ARG A 195 18.33 15.58 -22.41
CA ARG A 195 19.43 15.76 -23.36
C ARG A 195 19.18 15.01 -24.67
N GLU A 196 18.68 13.77 -24.59
CA GLU A 196 18.36 12.99 -25.78
C GLU A 196 17.26 13.66 -26.62
N LEU A 197 16.18 14.14 -25.98
CA LEU A 197 15.13 14.90 -26.65
C LEU A 197 15.67 16.16 -27.34
N GLN A 198 16.56 16.91 -26.67
CA GLN A 198 17.24 18.07 -27.24
C GLN A 198 18.09 17.69 -28.46
N HIS A 199 18.93 16.65 -28.35
CA HIS A 199 19.73 16.16 -29.46
C HIS A 199 18.87 15.71 -30.66
N ILE A 200 17.72 15.08 -30.41
CA ILE A 200 16.75 14.72 -31.46
C ILE A 200 16.12 15.99 -32.06
N ALA A 201 15.78 16.98 -31.24
CA ALA A 201 15.21 18.26 -31.64
C ALA A 201 16.17 19.16 -32.42
N ASP A 202 17.48 18.93 -32.32
CA ASP A 202 18.54 19.62 -33.08
C ASP A 202 19.02 18.82 -34.30
N SER A 203 18.40 17.66 -34.57
CA SER A 203 18.79 16.81 -35.68
C SER A 203 18.62 17.51 -37.04
N ALA A 204 19.56 17.27 -37.96
CA ALA A 204 19.47 17.72 -39.35
C ALA A 204 18.24 17.13 -40.07
N ASP A 205 17.85 15.90 -39.71
CA ASP A 205 16.66 15.23 -40.23
C ASP A 205 15.38 15.93 -39.73
N SER A 206 14.60 16.46 -40.67
CA SER A 206 13.35 17.19 -40.37
C SER A 206 12.32 16.38 -39.58
N LEU A 207 12.23 15.07 -39.79
CA LEU A 207 11.27 14.21 -39.10
C LEU A 207 11.71 13.97 -37.65
N LYS A 208 13.00 13.67 -37.44
CA LYS A 208 13.58 13.57 -36.09
C LYS A 208 13.42 14.88 -35.33
N ARG A 209 13.76 16.00 -35.97
CA ARG A 209 13.62 17.35 -35.41
C ARG A 209 12.20 17.65 -34.93
N THR A 210 11.20 17.28 -35.73
CA THR A 210 9.78 17.48 -35.40
C THR A 210 9.34 16.60 -34.23
N ARG A 211 9.80 15.34 -34.19
CA ARG A 211 9.54 14.42 -33.07
C ARG A 211 10.18 14.89 -31.76
N GLY A 212 11.43 15.36 -31.80
CA GLY A 212 12.13 15.88 -30.63
C GLY A 212 11.43 17.10 -30.04
N ARG A 213 11.07 18.07 -30.89
CA ARG A 213 10.28 19.24 -30.44
C ARG A 213 8.95 18.85 -29.82
N ARG A 214 8.21 17.94 -30.46
CA ARG A 214 6.96 17.40 -29.90
C ARG A 214 7.18 16.78 -28.53
N GLY A 215 8.25 16.01 -28.33
CA GLY A 215 8.56 15.43 -27.02
C GLY A 215 8.84 16.49 -25.96
N LEU A 216 9.57 17.55 -26.30
CA LEU A 216 9.79 18.71 -25.40
C LEU A 216 8.48 19.44 -25.07
N ASP A 217 7.58 19.60 -26.06
CA ASP A 217 6.27 20.21 -25.85
C ASP A 217 5.41 19.39 -24.88
N ILE A 218 5.35 18.06 -25.06
CA ILE A 218 4.65 17.14 -24.14
C ILE A 218 5.23 17.21 -22.73
N LEU A 219 6.56 17.29 -22.60
CA LEU A 219 7.20 17.40 -21.30
C LEU A 219 6.86 18.72 -20.60
N ASN A 220 6.81 19.83 -21.33
CA ASN A 220 6.35 21.12 -20.79
C ASN A 220 4.87 21.06 -20.37
N GLU A 221 4.03 20.36 -21.14
CA GLU A 221 2.62 20.19 -20.80
C GLU A 221 2.44 19.33 -19.53
N LEU A 222 3.20 18.24 -19.39
CA LEU A 222 3.24 17.44 -18.17
C LEU A 222 3.68 18.26 -16.94
N GLN A 223 4.64 19.17 -17.10
CA GLN A 223 5.14 20.01 -16.00
C GLN A 223 4.21 21.17 -15.61
N SER A 224 3.45 21.70 -16.57
CA SER A 224 2.56 22.84 -16.34
C SER A 224 1.19 22.45 -15.80
N ASP A 225 0.82 21.17 -15.90
CA ASP A 225 -0.42 20.63 -15.37
C ASP A 225 -0.31 20.41 -13.85
N GLU A 226 -1.00 21.24 -13.05
CA GLU A 226 -0.96 21.20 -11.57
C GLU A 226 -1.46 19.87 -11.00
N ALA A 227 -2.25 19.09 -11.75
CA ALA A 227 -2.72 17.78 -11.33
C ALA A 227 -1.63 16.69 -11.44
N ILE A 228 -0.54 16.96 -12.16
CA ILE A 228 0.53 15.99 -12.48
C ILE A 228 1.78 16.34 -11.68
N GLN A 229 2.26 15.38 -10.89
CA GLN A 229 3.53 15.53 -10.19
C GLN A 229 4.69 15.08 -11.08
N VAL A 230 5.52 16.03 -11.51
CA VAL A 230 6.74 15.77 -12.28
C VAL A 230 7.97 16.16 -11.47
N GLU A 231 8.94 15.25 -11.38
CA GLU A 231 10.24 15.46 -10.74
C GLU A 231 11.36 15.29 -11.77
N MET A 232 12.26 16.27 -11.82
CA MET A 232 13.48 16.19 -12.63
C MET A 232 14.59 15.55 -11.79
N ASN A 233 15.14 14.43 -12.27
CA ASN A 233 16.28 13.78 -11.65
C ASN A 233 17.58 14.20 -12.35
N ASP A 234 18.42 14.92 -11.59
CA ASP A 234 19.69 15.45 -12.04
C ASP A 234 20.92 14.61 -11.63
N GLN A 235 20.73 13.38 -11.13
CA GLN A 235 21.86 12.55 -10.70
C GLN A 235 22.83 12.26 -11.85
N ASP A 236 24.12 12.46 -11.60
CA ASP A 236 25.21 12.07 -12.50
C ASP A 236 25.36 10.54 -12.52
N LEU A 237 24.61 9.90 -13.41
CA LEU A 237 24.83 8.51 -13.78
C LEU A 237 26.07 8.45 -14.70
N HIS A 238 26.84 7.35 -14.61
CA HIS A 238 28.07 7.18 -15.38
C HIS A 238 27.85 7.46 -16.88
N GLU A 239 28.61 8.41 -17.45
CA GLU A 239 28.37 8.90 -18.81
C GLU A 239 28.46 7.79 -19.87
N THR A 240 29.26 6.77 -19.64
CA THR A 240 29.53 5.66 -20.57
C THR A 240 28.39 4.64 -20.74
N GLU A 241 27.35 4.68 -19.91
CA GLU A 241 26.23 3.75 -20.04
C GLU A 241 25.18 4.25 -21.06
N GLU A 242 24.55 3.31 -21.76
CA GLU A 242 23.40 3.56 -22.63
C GLU A 242 22.24 4.16 -21.81
N VAL A 243 21.43 5.02 -22.45
CA VAL A 243 20.30 5.72 -21.79
C VAL A 243 19.35 4.71 -21.14
N ASP A 244 19.04 3.64 -21.84
CA ASP A 244 18.21 2.53 -21.38
C ASP A 244 18.67 1.95 -20.04
N LEU A 245 19.97 1.65 -19.92
CA LEU A 245 20.56 1.11 -18.69
C LEU A 245 20.50 2.13 -17.55
N LYS A 246 20.73 3.41 -17.85
CA LYS A 246 20.60 4.50 -16.86
C LYS A 246 19.18 4.58 -16.29
N LEU A 247 18.16 4.43 -17.13
CA LEU A 247 16.76 4.42 -16.70
C LEU A 247 16.43 3.21 -15.81
N LEU A 248 16.96 2.02 -16.13
CA LEU A 248 16.79 0.83 -15.30
C LEU A 248 17.50 0.96 -13.95
N HIS A 249 18.71 1.53 -13.90
CA HIS A 249 19.41 1.81 -12.65
C HIS A 249 18.63 2.81 -11.80
N LEU A 250 18.18 3.91 -12.39
CA LEU A 250 17.36 4.91 -11.71
C LEU A 250 16.08 4.31 -11.14
N ALA A 251 15.41 3.42 -11.89
CA ALA A 251 14.23 2.73 -11.41
C ALA A 251 14.51 1.82 -10.21
N LYS A 252 15.67 1.16 -10.15
CA LYS A 252 16.07 0.35 -8.99
C LYS A 252 16.35 1.21 -7.76
N GLU A 253 17.09 2.29 -7.93
CA GLU A 253 17.46 3.20 -6.85
C GLU A 253 16.22 3.84 -6.21
N LEU A 254 15.27 4.26 -7.05
CA LEU A 254 14.02 4.87 -6.58
C LEU A 254 12.94 3.85 -6.19
N HIS A 255 13.19 2.55 -6.35
CA HIS A 255 12.17 1.50 -6.24
C HIS A 255 10.92 1.80 -7.10
N GLY A 256 11.14 2.33 -8.30
CA GLY A 256 10.13 2.75 -9.26
C GLY A 256 9.94 1.77 -10.42
N VAL A 257 9.14 2.20 -11.39
CA VAL A 257 8.90 1.49 -12.66
C VAL A 257 9.32 2.34 -13.84
N VAL A 258 9.72 1.70 -14.94
CA VAL A 258 9.99 2.40 -16.19
C VAL A 258 8.73 2.42 -17.06
N ILE A 259 8.45 3.56 -17.69
CA ILE A 259 7.40 3.72 -18.69
C ILE A 259 8.06 3.91 -20.05
N THR A 260 7.93 2.91 -20.93
CA THR A 260 8.55 2.90 -22.26
C THR A 260 7.57 2.43 -23.32
N ASN A 261 7.80 2.83 -24.56
CA ASN A 261 7.17 2.21 -25.72
C ASN A 261 8.08 1.17 -26.41
N ASP A 262 9.35 1.07 -26.00
CA ASP A 262 10.32 0.14 -26.58
C ASP A 262 10.17 -1.28 -26.01
N PHE A 263 9.90 -2.23 -26.91
CA PHE A 263 9.76 -3.63 -26.57
C PHE A 263 11.09 -4.30 -26.17
N ASN A 264 12.23 -3.79 -26.66
CA ASN A 264 13.54 -4.30 -26.29
C ASN A 264 13.90 -3.91 -24.85
N LEU A 265 13.61 -2.67 -24.45
CA LEU A 265 13.80 -2.22 -23.08
C LEU A 265 12.98 -3.06 -22.09
N ASN A 266 11.75 -3.46 -22.45
CA ASN A 266 10.96 -4.40 -21.66
C ASN A 266 11.72 -5.72 -21.37
N LYS A 267 12.36 -6.31 -22.38
CA LYS A 267 13.09 -7.58 -22.24
C LYS A 267 14.31 -7.41 -21.32
N VAL A 268 15.09 -6.36 -21.53
CA VAL A 268 16.29 -6.08 -20.71
C VAL A 268 15.88 -5.83 -19.24
N ALA A 269 14.80 -5.08 -19.03
CA ALA A 269 14.27 -4.78 -17.70
C ALA A 269 13.85 -6.03 -16.91
N GLN A 270 13.26 -7.03 -17.59
CA GLN A 270 12.88 -8.30 -16.97
C GLN A 270 14.09 -9.03 -16.39
N PHE A 271 15.22 -9.10 -17.10
CA PHE A 271 16.46 -9.68 -16.57
C PHE A 271 17.03 -8.89 -15.39
N GLN A 272 16.71 -7.60 -15.32
CA GLN A 272 17.15 -6.70 -14.26
C GLN A 272 16.18 -6.62 -13.07
N ASN A 273 15.09 -7.39 -13.07
CA ASN A 273 14.01 -7.32 -12.07
C ASN A 273 13.42 -5.91 -11.91
N VAL A 274 13.33 -5.14 -13.00
CA VAL A 274 12.66 -3.84 -13.03
C VAL A 274 11.31 -4.00 -13.73
N LYS A 275 10.24 -3.60 -13.05
CA LYS A 275 8.90 -3.63 -13.63
C LYS A 275 8.76 -2.49 -14.65
N VAL A 276 8.21 -2.83 -15.82
CA VAL A 276 7.98 -1.90 -16.92
C VAL A 276 6.49 -1.79 -17.21
N LEU A 277 6.05 -0.56 -17.50
CA LEU A 277 4.71 -0.23 -17.97
C LEU A 277 4.81 0.22 -19.42
N ASN A 278 4.29 -0.59 -20.34
CA ASN A 278 4.35 -0.29 -21.76
C ASN A 278 3.04 0.34 -22.26
N VAL A 279 3.10 1.58 -22.77
CA VAL A 279 1.90 2.32 -23.18
C VAL A 279 1.28 1.73 -24.45
N ASN A 280 2.09 1.16 -25.35
CA ASN A 280 1.58 0.41 -26.50
C ASN A 280 0.81 -0.85 -26.07
N GLU A 281 1.31 -1.58 -25.07
CA GLU A 281 0.64 -2.76 -24.54
C GLU A 281 -0.70 -2.37 -23.88
N LEU A 282 -0.72 -1.30 -23.10
CA LEU A 282 -1.95 -0.74 -22.53
C LEU A 282 -2.97 -0.40 -23.62
N ALA A 283 -2.56 0.31 -24.67
CA ALA A 283 -3.45 0.68 -25.77
C ALA A 283 -4.03 -0.55 -26.50
N SER A 284 -3.23 -1.61 -26.66
CA SER A 284 -3.67 -2.86 -27.28
C SER A 284 -4.75 -3.57 -26.44
N VAL A 285 -4.56 -3.62 -25.12
CA VAL A 285 -5.51 -4.27 -24.19
C VAL A 285 -6.81 -3.48 -24.05
N MET A 286 -6.77 -2.16 -24.23
CA MET A 286 -7.94 -1.29 -24.14
C MET A 286 -8.85 -1.33 -25.39
N GLN A 287 -8.49 -2.09 -26.44
CA GLN A 287 -9.34 -2.24 -27.62
C GLN A 287 -10.66 -2.96 -27.26
N PRO A 288 -11.83 -2.47 -27.72
CA PRO A 288 -13.12 -3.08 -27.40
C PRO A 288 -13.14 -4.58 -27.71
N ALA A 289 -13.69 -5.38 -26.79
CA ALA A 289 -13.91 -6.80 -27.00
C ALA A 289 -15.02 -7.01 -28.03
N VAL A 290 -14.75 -7.81 -29.06
CA VAL A 290 -15.74 -8.17 -30.08
C VAL A 290 -16.37 -9.48 -29.63
N ILE A 291 -17.68 -9.47 -29.36
CA ILE A 291 -18.37 -10.63 -28.80
C ILE A 291 -19.05 -11.41 -29.93
N PRO A 292 -18.84 -12.73 -30.07
CA PRO A 292 -19.63 -13.55 -30.98
C PRO A 292 -21.14 -13.36 -30.74
N GLY A 293 -21.89 -13.11 -31.81
CA GLY A 293 -23.31 -12.76 -31.76
C GLY A 293 -23.61 -11.26 -31.77
N GLU A 294 -22.61 -10.40 -31.57
CA GLU A 294 -22.76 -8.96 -31.72
C GLU A 294 -23.02 -8.57 -33.18
N GLN A 295 -23.94 -7.63 -33.40
CA GLN A 295 -24.22 -7.10 -34.73
C GLN A 295 -23.42 -5.83 -34.94
N MET A 296 -22.76 -5.73 -36.08
CA MET A 296 -22.04 -4.52 -36.47
C MET A 296 -22.28 -4.17 -37.93
N LYS A 297 -22.08 -2.91 -38.29
CA LYS A 297 -22.19 -2.42 -39.67
C LYS A 297 -20.79 -2.28 -40.24
N VAL A 298 -20.52 -2.93 -41.37
CA VAL A 298 -19.22 -2.89 -42.03
C VAL A 298 -19.37 -2.55 -43.51
N ASN A 299 -18.40 -1.80 -44.04
CA ASN A 299 -18.33 -1.52 -45.47
C ASN A 299 -17.40 -2.52 -46.14
N ILE A 300 -17.94 -3.37 -47.02
CA ILE A 300 -17.15 -4.42 -47.68
C ILE A 300 -16.32 -3.77 -48.79
N VAL A 301 -15.00 -3.78 -48.67
CA VAL A 301 -14.11 -3.05 -49.57
C VAL A 301 -13.48 -3.93 -50.65
N LYS A 302 -13.31 -5.23 -50.39
CA LYS A 302 -12.64 -6.14 -51.33
C LYS A 302 -13.14 -7.59 -51.21
N LYS A 303 -12.81 -8.40 -52.20
CA LYS A 303 -13.04 -9.85 -52.18
C LYS A 303 -12.11 -10.53 -51.17
N GLY A 304 -12.65 -11.50 -50.42
CA GLY A 304 -11.90 -12.35 -49.50
C GLY A 304 -11.13 -13.48 -50.19
N THR A 305 -10.32 -14.18 -49.41
CA THR A 305 -9.43 -15.23 -49.92
C THR A 305 -10.22 -16.48 -50.32
N GLU A 306 -11.26 -16.85 -49.57
CA GLU A 306 -12.10 -18.01 -49.89
C GLU A 306 -13.34 -17.62 -50.73
N HIS A 307 -14.04 -18.64 -51.22
CA HIS A 307 -15.24 -18.46 -52.03
C HIS A 307 -16.37 -17.75 -51.26
N ASP A 308 -17.04 -16.81 -51.91
CA ASP A 308 -18.16 -15.99 -51.38
C ASP A 308 -17.79 -15.09 -50.18
N GLN A 309 -16.52 -14.91 -49.84
CA GLN A 309 -16.08 -14.00 -48.79
C GLN A 309 -15.88 -12.55 -49.28
N GLY A 310 -16.24 -11.60 -48.43
CA GLY A 310 -15.84 -10.19 -48.53
C GLY A 310 -14.91 -9.81 -47.38
N VAL A 311 -14.15 -8.73 -47.54
CA VAL A 311 -13.31 -8.17 -46.48
C VAL A 311 -13.67 -6.71 -46.26
N ALA A 312 -13.85 -6.34 -45.01
CA ALA A 312 -14.00 -4.99 -44.50
C ALA A 312 -12.89 -4.67 -43.49
N TYR A 313 -12.73 -3.39 -43.18
CA TYR A 313 -11.82 -2.93 -42.13
C TYR A 313 -12.60 -2.03 -41.18
N LEU A 314 -12.35 -2.18 -39.88
CA LEU A 314 -12.81 -1.23 -38.87
C LEU A 314 -11.89 0.00 -38.83
N ASP A 315 -12.33 1.04 -38.11
CA ASP A 315 -11.57 2.29 -37.96
C ASP A 315 -10.21 2.08 -37.27
N ASP A 316 -10.09 1.04 -36.44
CA ASP A 316 -8.85 0.64 -35.78
C ASP A 316 -7.92 -0.24 -36.66
N GLY A 317 -8.32 -0.51 -37.90
CA GLY A 317 -7.59 -1.37 -38.85
C GLY A 317 -7.87 -2.87 -38.71
N THR A 318 -8.72 -3.30 -37.77
CA THR A 318 -9.11 -4.71 -37.62
C THR A 318 -9.76 -5.22 -38.90
N MET A 319 -9.26 -6.35 -39.42
CA MET A 319 -9.80 -6.96 -40.64
C MET A 319 -11.05 -7.78 -40.31
N VAL A 320 -12.16 -7.50 -40.99
CA VAL A 320 -13.42 -8.25 -40.86
C VAL A 320 -13.66 -9.07 -42.12
N VAL A 321 -13.62 -10.39 -42.00
CA VAL A 321 -13.94 -11.34 -43.05
C VAL A 321 -15.42 -11.70 -42.96
N VAL A 322 -16.17 -11.36 -44.01
CA VAL A 322 -17.63 -11.52 -44.08
C VAL A 322 -18.00 -12.67 -45.02
N GLU A 323 -18.58 -13.73 -44.48
CA GLU A 323 -19.17 -14.82 -45.27
C GLU A 323 -20.42 -14.33 -46.03
N GLY A 324 -20.49 -14.62 -47.34
CA GLY A 324 -21.49 -14.06 -48.26
C GLY A 324 -21.22 -12.61 -48.67
N GLY A 325 -20.09 -12.03 -48.23
CA GLY A 325 -19.73 -10.64 -48.47
C GLY A 325 -19.28 -10.35 -49.90
N GLN A 326 -18.87 -11.36 -50.68
CA GLN A 326 -18.31 -11.14 -52.03
C GLN A 326 -19.28 -10.39 -52.96
N ARG A 327 -20.59 -10.63 -52.84
CA ARG A 327 -21.61 -10.01 -53.69
C ARG A 327 -21.99 -8.60 -53.27
N HIS A 328 -21.47 -8.14 -52.14
CA HIS A 328 -21.83 -6.87 -51.50
C HIS A 328 -20.62 -5.92 -51.40
N ILE A 329 -19.59 -6.14 -52.22
CA ILE A 329 -18.43 -5.25 -52.32
C ILE A 329 -18.88 -3.85 -52.75
N GLY A 330 -18.36 -2.83 -52.05
CA GLY A 330 -18.72 -1.43 -52.23
C GLY A 330 -19.97 -0.99 -51.44
N SER A 331 -20.57 -1.88 -50.65
CA SER A 331 -21.79 -1.58 -49.87
C SER A 331 -21.59 -1.82 -48.38
N SER A 332 -22.34 -1.07 -47.57
CA SER A 332 -22.36 -1.22 -46.11
C SER A 332 -23.45 -2.20 -45.69
N GLN A 333 -23.05 -3.29 -45.04
CA GLN A 333 -23.95 -4.36 -44.61
C GLN A 333 -23.93 -4.56 -43.10
N HIS A 334 -25.08 -4.98 -42.55
CA HIS A 334 -25.16 -5.47 -41.18
C HIS A 334 -24.70 -6.93 -41.13
N VAL A 335 -23.74 -7.20 -40.26
CA VAL A 335 -23.13 -8.51 -40.08
C VAL A 335 -23.19 -8.92 -38.62
N VAL A 336 -23.28 -10.22 -38.36
CA VAL A 336 -23.16 -10.82 -37.03
C VAL A 336 -21.80 -11.45 -36.89
N VAL A 337 -21.08 -11.09 -35.84
CA VAL A 337 -19.79 -11.69 -35.52
C VAL A 337 -19.98 -13.17 -35.21
N THR A 338 -19.24 -14.03 -35.88
CA THR A 338 -19.24 -15.48 -35.64
C THR A 338 -18.07 -15.89 -34.76
N SER A 339 -16.89 -15.32 -34.99
CA SER A 339 -15.69 -15.54 -34.18
C SER A 339 -14.67 -14.42 -34.38
N SER A 340 -13.64 -14.39 -33.53
CA SER A 340 -12.48 -13.51 -33.69
C SER A 340 -11.21 -14.31 -33.49
N LEU A 341 -10.18 -14.01 -34.27
CA LEU A 341 -8.88 -14.65 -34.20
C LEU A 341 -7.77 -13.59 -34.13
N GLN A 342 -6.86 -13.75 -33.17
CA GLN A 342 -5.68 -12.90 -33.07
C GLN A 342 -4.57 -13.47 -33.97
N THR A 343 -3.99 -12.63 -34.82
CA THR A 343 -2.84 -12.98 -35.68
C THR A 343 -1.63 -12.11 -35.35
N ASN A 344 -0.45 -12.47 -35.87
CA ASN A 344 0.77 -11.66 -35.74
C ASN A 344 0.65 -10.26 -36.37
N SER A 345 -0.28 -10.07 -37.31
CA SER A 345 -0.53 -8.79 -37.99
C SER A 345 -1.67 -7.99 -37.36
N GLY A 346 -2.24 -8.46 -36.25
CA GLY A 346 -3.37 -7.84 -35.57
C GLY A 346 -4.57 -8.76 -35.45
N ARG A 347 -5.72 -8.18 -35.13
CA ARG A 347 -6.97 -8.91 -34.92
C ARG A 347 -7.71 -9.14 -36.24
N MET A 348 -8.30 -10.32 -36.40
CA MET A 348 -9.20 -10.65 -37.50
C MET A 348 -10.56 -11.06 -36.92
N ILE A 349 -11.65 -10.52 -37.47
CA ILE A 349 -13.03 -10.83 -37.07
C ILE A 349 -13.68 -11.62 -38.21
N PHE A 350 -14.34 -12.72 -37.89
CA PHE A 350 -15.19 -13.44 -38.83
C PHE A 350 -16.64 -13.08 -38.53
N ALA A 351 -17.39 -12.80 -39.59
CA ALA A 351 -18.78 -12.42 -39.50
C ALA A 351 -19.60 -13.00 -40.65
N LYS A 352 -20.92 -13.07 -40.47
CA LYS A 352 -21.88 -13.46 -41.51
C LYS A 352 -22.92 -12.37 -41.71
N LEU A 353 -23.48 -12.26 -42.91
CA LEU A 353 -24.57 -11.32 -43.16
C LEU A 353 -25.77 -11.59 -42.24
N VAL A 354 -26.40 -10.53 -41.73
CA VAL A 354 -27.67 -10.65 -41.00
C VAL A 354 -28.76 -11.06 -41.99
N THR A 355 -29.18 -12.32 -41.95
CA THR A 355 -30.36 -12.76 -42.70
C THR A 355 -31.61 -12.22 -42.01
N ASN A 356 -32.35 -11.33 -42.67
CA ASN A 356 -33.65 -10.85 -42.21
C ASN A 356 -34.65 -12.03 -42.22
N GLN A 357 -34.82 -12.74 -41.10
CA GLN A 357 -35.99 -13.58 -40.88
C GLN A 357 -37.18 -12.67 -40.51
N LYS A 358 -37.85 -12.13 -41.54
CA LYS A 358 -39.20 -11.56 -41.40
C LYS A 358 -40.24 -12.59 -41.86
N SER A 359 -41.08 -13.02 -40.92
CA SER A 359 -42.48 -13.44 -41.10
C SER A 359 -42.78 -14.50 -42.18
N LEU A 360 -42.60 -15.77 -41.86
CA LEU A 360 -43.28 -16.90 -42.50
C LEU A 360 -43.66 -17.92 -41.42
N ASP A 361 -44.61 -17.59 -40.55
CA ASP A 361 -45.34 -18.58 -39.73
C ASP A 361 -46.55 -17.91 -39.06
N HIS A 362 -47.58 -17.63 -39.85
CA HIS A 362 -49.00 -17.65 -39.44
C HIS A 362 -49.89 -17.26 -40.62
N LYS A 363 -50.05 -18.17 -41.57
CA LYS A 363 -51.26 -18.29 -42.39
C LYS A 363 -51.42 -19.74 -42.80
N GLY A 364 -52.44 -20.39 -42.24
CA GLY A 364 -52.94 -21.68 -42.72
C GLY A 364 -53.02 -22.73 -41.63
N TYR A 365 -54.11 -22.74 -40.88
CA TYR A 365 -55.12 -23.80 -40.87
C TYR A 365 -55.92 -23.71 -39.56
N HIS A 366 -57.21 -23.38 -39.68
CA HIS A 366 -58.34 -24.05 -39.04
C HIS A 366 -59.60 -23.29 -39.44
N ASP A 367 -60.19 -23.74 -40.55
CA ASP A 367 -61.64 -23.96 -40.60
C ASP A 367 -61.94 -25.26 -39.85
#